data_AF-A6ZP45-F1
#
_entry.id   AF-A6ZP45-F1
#
_cell.length_a   1.000
_cell.length_b   1.000
_cell.length_c   1.000
_cell.angle_alpha   90.00
_cell.angle_beta   90.00
_cell.angle_gamma   90.00
#
_symmetry.space_group_name_H-M   'P 1'
#
loop_
_entity.id
_entity.type
_entity.pdbx_description
1 polymer ?
#
loop_
_entity_poly.entity_id
_entity_poly.type
_entity_poly.pdbx_seq_one_letter_code
_entity_poly.pdbx_strand_id
1 'polypeptide(L)'
;MTSLTNAVFKRYLAVTPSAHQALKTRIKKKSSSFDKFFPQQSNSRKKQWETLNEDKASWFKRKYAHVHAREQDRAADPYGKKKAHVEKLKEIKNQAKLNQKSHKSKFQNKDIALKLMNDNPIFEYVYGTNSVYAALLNPSRNCHSRLLYHGTIPSKILQIVDEMKVTTELVDKHRLNLLTNYGVHNNIALETKPLQPVEIAYLGDMDTSSAALSIHELGFNNENIPHELPYGTKTDAKKFPLGLYLDEITDPHNIGAIIRSAYFLGVDFIVMSRRNCSPLTPVVSKTSSGALELLPIFYVDKPLEFFTKSQEMGGWTFITSHLANATSEKYTVGKTISMHDLNGLCNELPVVLVVGNESQGVRTNLKMRSDFFVEIPFGGIEKGNRAPEPIVDSLNVSVATALLIDNILTCK
;
A
#
# COMPACT_ATOMS: atom_id res chain seq x y z
N MET A 1 -19.18 -5.59 22.25
CA MET A 1 -20.14 -6.50 21.57
C MET A 1 -21.51 -5.86 21.24
N THR A 2 -22.20 -5.13 22.13
CA THR A 2 -23.54 -4.54 21.83
C THR A 2 -23.52 -3.19 21.06
N SER A 3 -22.36 -2.58 20.87
CA SER A 3 -22.21 -1.27 20.18
C SER A 3 -22.14 -1.40 18.66
N LEU A 4 -21.37 -2.38 18.15
CA LEU A 4 -21.18 -2.63 16.72
C LEU A 4 -22.45 -3.18 16.06
N THR A 5 -23.12 -4.13 16.71
CA THR A 5 -24.40 -4.69 16.24
C THR A 5 -25.50 -3.62 16.13
N ASN A 6 -25.58 -2.67 17.07
CA ASN A 6 -26.52 -1.56 17.01
C ASN A 6 -26.18 -0.51 15.92
N ALA A 7 -24.89 -0.33 15.59
CA ALA A 7 -24.47 0.54 14.49
C ALA A 7 -24.81 -0.08 13.12
N VAL A 8 -24.65 -1.39 12.98
CA VAL A 8 -25.04 -2.16 11.78
C VAL A 8 -26.57 -2.22 11.63
N PHE A 9 -27.32 -2.38 12.72
CA PHE A 9 -28.79 -2.37 12.68
C PHE A 9 -29.37 -0.99 12.32
N LYS A 10 -28.71 0.10 12.71
CA LYS A 10 -29.05 1.47 12.26
C LYS A 10 -28.82 1.69 10.77
N ARG A 11 -27.95 0.90 10.12
CA ARG A 11 -27.73 0.93 8.66
C ARG A 11 -28.99 0.48 7.89
N TYR A 12 -29.71 -0.52 8.41
CA TYR A 12 -30.93 -1.07 7.78
C TYR A 12 -32.15 -0.14 7.89
N LEU A 13 -32.21 0.73 8.90
CA LEU A 13 -33.34 1.64 9.11
C LEU A 13 -33.13 3.05 8.54
N ALA A 14 -31.92 3.40 8.11
CA ALA A 14 -31.57 4.74 7.64
C ALA A 14 -31.27 4.78 6.14
N VAL A 15 -32.15 4.20 5.32
CA VAL A 15 -32.21 4.50 3.88
C VAL A 15 -33.35 5.49 3.65
N THR A 16 -33.06 6.78 3.85
CA THR A 16 -33.83 7.85 3.21
C THR A 16 -32.87 8.83 2.53
N PRO A 17 -33.11 9.19 1.25
CA PRO A 17 -32.24 10.09 0.52
C PRO A 17 -32.56 11.54 0.92
N SER A 18 -31.84 12.09 1.90
CA SER A 18 -31.95 13.51 2.24
C SER A 18 -30.96 14.34 1.41
N ALA A 19 -31.35 14.70 0.20
CA ALA A 19 -30.72 15.81 -0.53
C ALA A 19 -31.65 16.40 -1.59
N HIS A 20 -32.73 17.08 -1.20
CA HIS A 20 -33.41 18.07 -2.07
C HIS A 20 -34.29 19.04 -1.26
N GLN A 21 -33.70 20.15 -0.81
CA GLN A 21 -34.32 21.45 -0.45
C GLN A 21 -33.16 22.32 0.09
N ALA A 22 -32.87 23.54 -0.34
CA ALA A 22 -33.60 24.53 -1.10
C ALA A 22 -32.59 25.43 -1.85
N LEU A 23 -32.76 25.54 -3.17
CA LEU A 23 -32.13 26.57 -4.00
C LEU A 23 -33.19 27.62 -4.30
N LYS A 24 -33.19 28.73 -3.56
CA LYS A 24 -33.71 30.02 -4.06
C LYS A 24 -33.27 31.20 -3.18
N THR A 25 -32.63 32.14 -3.86
CA THR A 25 -32.47 33.57 -3.54
C THR A 25 -31.49 33.92 -2.41
N ARG A 26 -30.40 34.64 -2.73
CA ARG A 26 -30.36 36.12 -2.79
C ARG A 26 -28.91 36.58 -3.01
N ILE A 27 -28.63 37.11 -4.20
CA ILE A 27 -27.36 37.81 -4.48
C ILE A 27 -27.37 39.12 -3.67
N LYS A 28 -26.48 39.25 -2.69
CA LYS A 28 -26.03 40.54 -2.15
C LYS A 28 -24.53 40.50 -1.92
N LYS A 29 -23.79 41.28 -2.73
CA LYS A 29 -22.38 41.63 -2.50
C LYS A 29 -22.26 42.32 -1.14
N LYS A 30 -21.43 41.76 -0.25
CA LYS A 30 -20.76 42.51 0.83
C LYS A 30 -19.33 41.99 0.94
N SER A 31 -18.37 42.87 0.69
CA SER A 31 -16.98 42.68 1.05
C SER A 31 -16.85 42.68 2.58
N SER A 32 -16.24 41.64 3.14
CA SER A 32 -15.73 41.64 4.52
C SER A 32 -14.31 41.10 4.44
N SER A 33 -13.33 42.01 4.30
CA SER A 33 -12.54 42.55 5.41
C SER A 33 -11.87 41.42 6.19
N PHE A 34 -10.72 41.04 5.65
CA PHE A 34 -9.72 40.09 6.15
C PHE A 34 -9.10 40.54 7.50
N ASP A 35 -9.43 41.75 7.97
CA ASP A 35 -8.82 42.40 9.13
C ASP A 35 -9.45 41.99 10.48
N LYS A 36 -10.54 41.24 10.48
CA LYS A 36 -11.22 40.80 11.73
C LYS A 36 -10.50 39.66 12.47
N PHE A 37 -9.46 39.07 11.88
CA PHE A 37 -8.75 37.92 12.45
C PHE A 37 -7.35 38.25 12.97
N PHE A 38 -6.95 39.53 13.00
CA PHE A 38 -5.72 39.93 13.67
C PHE A 38 -5.98 40.23 15.15
N PRO A 39 -5.16 39.72 16.09
CA PRO A 39 -5.29 40.04 17.51
C PRO A 39 -5.10 41.55 17.71
N GLN A 40 -6.11 42.21 18.30
CA GLN A 40 -6.02 43.61 18.70
C GLN A 40 -4.94 43.72 19.78
N GLN A 41 -3.80 44.32 19.45
CA GLN A 41 -2.74 44.60 20.41
C GLN A 41 -3.24 45.63 21.43
N SER A 42 -3.71 45.17 22.57
CA SER A 42 -3.89 46.00 23.76
C SER A 42 -2.53 46.49 24.25
N ASN A 43 -2.40 47.81 24.40
CA ASN A 43 -1.29 48.54 25.02
C ASN A 43 0.09 48.40 24.34
N SER A 44 0.29 49.11 23.23
CA SER A 44 1.66 49.39 22.75
C SER A 44 2.37 50.26 23.80
N ARG A 45 3.33 49.68 24.52
CA ARG A 45 4.36 50.48 25.21
C ARG A 45 4.94 51.46 24.18
N LYS A 46 4.93 52.76 24.49
CA LYS A 46 5.56 53.80 23.65
C LYS A 46 6.96 53.32 23.29
N LYS A 47 7.29 53.34 22.00
CA LYS A 47 8.57 52.79 21.53
C LYS A 47 9.69 53.70 22.02
N GLN A 48 10.86 53.13 22.29
CA GLN A 48 11.92 53.87 22.99
C GLN A 48 12.35 55.16 22.26
N TRP A 49 12.33 55.18 20.92
CA TRP A 49 12.64 56.37 20.12
C TRP A 49 11.53 57.45 20.17
N GLU A 50 10.27 57.04 20.30
CA GLU A 50 9.12 57.95 20.50
C GLU A 50 9.12 58.56 21.92
N THR A 51 9.76 57.89 22.89
CA THR A 51 9.90 58.40 24.26
C THR A 51 11.05 59.41 24.37
N LEU A 52 12.05 59.30 23.50
CA LEU A 52 13.25 60.14 23.45
C LEU A 52 13.12 61.31 22.45
N ASN A 53 11.98 61.47 21.76
CA ASN A 53 11.78 62.43 20.66
C ASN A 53 12.91 62.40 19.61
N GLU A 54 13.47 61.22 19.34
CA GLU A 54 14.51 61.01 18.31
C GLU A 54 13.88 60.35 17.07
N ASP A 55 14.33 60.73 15.87
CA ASP A 55 13.89 60.06 14.64
C ASP A 55 14.24 58.56 14.69
N LYS A 56 13.28 57.73 14.25
CA LYS A 56 13.38 56.26 14.32
C LYS A 56 14.64 55.78 13.62
N ALA A 57 14.96 56.30 12.43
CA ALA A 57 16.12 55.85 11.67
C ALA A 57 17.43 56.21 12.38
N SER A 58 17.51 57.39 12.99
CA SER A 58 18.67 57.85 13.75
C SER A 58 18.90 56.99 15.01
N TRP A 59 17.83 56.69 15.75
CA TRP A 59 17.88 55.85 16.93
C TRP A 59 18.35 54.41 16.62
N PHE A 60 17.85 53.81 15.54
CA PHE A 60 18.27 52.48 15.10
C PHE A 60 19.73 52.48 14.61
N LYS A 61 20.15 53.49 13.85
CA LYS A 61 21.56 53.63 13.44
C LYS A 61 22.47 53.70 14.65
N ARG A 62 22.17 54.53 15.65
CA ARG A 62 22.97 54.62 16.88
C ARG A 62 22.98 53.31 17.67
N LYS A 63 21.81 52.67 17.84
CA LYS A 63 21.69 51.45 18.66
C LYS A 63 22.32 50.22 18.02
N TYR A 64 22.31 50.12 16.68
CA TYR A 64 22.79 48.95 15.94
C TYR A 64 24.00 49.24 15.02
N ALA A 65 24.62 50.42 15.11
CA ALA A 65 25.83 50.77 14.33
C ALA A 65 26.94 49.73 14.47
N HIS A 66 27.11 49.17 15.67
CA HIS A 66 28.12 48.15 15.95
C HIS A 66 27.82 46.79 15.30
N VAL A 67 26.56 46.51 14.95
CA VAL A 67 26.15 45.28 14.24
C VAL A 67 26.42 45.42 12.75
N HIS A 68 26.07 46.57 12.15
CA HIS A 68 26.35 46.83 10.73
C HIS A 68 27.85 46.96 10.42
N ALA A 69 28.65 47.51 11.33
CA ALA A 69 30.11 47.52 11.19
C ALA A 69 30.70 46.09 11.22
N ARG A 70 30.24 45.24 12.14
CA ARG A 70 30.65 43.81 12.20
C ARG A 70 30.17 42.99 10.99
N GLU A 71 29.06 43.36 10.36
CA GLU A 71 28.57 42.72 9.14
C GLU A 71 29.40 43.10 7.91
N GLN A 72 29.81 44.37 7.80
CA GLN A 72 30.73 44.83 6.76
C GLN A 72 32.11 44.16 6.88
N ASP A 73 32.65 44.00 8.10
CA ASP A 73 33.90 43.27 8.33
C ASP A 73 33.80 41.77 8.04
N ARG A 74 32.61 41.16 8.17
CA ARG A 74 32.34 39.74 7.84
C ARG A 74 32.06 39.48 6.35
N ALA A 75 31.72 40.53 5.60
CA ALA A 75 31.49 40.47 4.16
C ALA A 75 32.82 40.46 3.37
N ALA A 76 33.87 41.07 3.91
CA ALA A 76 35.21 40.88 3.41
C ALA A 76 35.66 39.43 3.68
N ASP A 77 36.00 38.67 2.63
CA ASP A 77 36.68 37.36 2.72
C ASP A 77 38.15 37.52 2.32
N PRO A 78 38.97 38.24 3.12
CA PRO A 78 40.35 38.58 2.74
C PRO A 78 41.26 37.36 2.54
N TYR A 79 40.87 36.20 3.07
CA TYR A 79 41.61 34.94 2.96
C TYR A 79 40.96 33.94 1.98
N GLY A 80 39.90 34.33 1.27
CA GLY A 80 39.24 33.49 0.24
C GLY A 80 38.63 32.17 0.74
N LYS A 81 38.43 32.02 2.06
CA LYS A 81 38.03 30.75 2.68
C LYS A 81 36.59 30.36 2.30
N LYS A 82 35.69 31.33 2.17
CA LYS A 82 34.30 31.06 1.74
C LYS A 82 34.28 30.65 0.27
N LYS A 83 35.04 31.34 -0.58
CA LYS A 83 35.16 30.99 -2.02
C LYS A 83 35.69 29.57 -2.20
N ALA A 84 36.77 29.22 -1.50
CA ALA A 84 37.34 27.88 -1.53
C ALA A 84 36.38 26.80 -1.02
N HIS A 85 35.60 27.08 0.02
CA HIS A 85 34.58 26.15 0.53
C HIS A 85 33.47 25.89 -0.50
N VAL A 86 32.96 26.93 -1.15
CA VAL A 86 31.94 26.82 -2.19
C VAL A 86 32.46 26.04 -3.40
N GLU A 87 33.71 26.26 -3.79
CA GLU A 87 34.36 25.56 -4.89
C GLU A 87 34.55 24.07 -4.58
N LYS A 88 34.99 23.75 -3.36
CA LYS A 88 35.09 22.37 -2.86
C LYS A 88 33.73 21.65 -2.85
N LEU A 89 32.65 22.33 -2.43
CA LEU A 89 31.29 21.76 -2.49
C LEU A 89 30.84 21.48 -3.94
N LYS A 90 31.26 22.32 -4.89
CA LYS A 90 30.95 22.15 -6.31
C LYS A 90 31.71 20.95 -6.90
N GLU A 91 32.98 20.77 -6.54
CA GLU A 91 33.77 19.60 -6.92
C GLU A 91 33.18 18.30 -6.38
N ILE A 92 32.80 18.26 -5.10
CA ILE A 92 32.16 17.10 -4.48
C ILE A 92 30.86 16.73 -5.23
N LYS A 93 30.02 17.72 -5.55
CA LYS A 93 28.81 17.50 -6.36
C LYS A 93 29.11 16.96 -7.75
N ASN A 94 30.16 17.47 -8.40
CA ASN A 94 30.56 17.02 -9.73
C ASN A 94 31.11 15.59 -9.71
N GLN A 95 31.95 15.24 -8.73
CA GLN A 95 32.42 13.86 -8.52
C GLN A 95 31.27 12.91 -8.23
N ALA A 96 30.31 13.30 -7.37
CA ALA A 96 29.12 12.50 -7.11
C ALA A 96 28.30 12.23 -8.39
N LYS A 97 28.10 13.25 -9.24
CA LYS A 97 27.43 13.09 -10.54
C LYS A 97 28.21 12.17 -11.49
N LEU A 98 29.54 12.29 -11.51
CA LEU A 98 30.40 11.45 -12.37
C LEU A 98 30.35 9.98 -11.92
N ASN A 99 30.42 9.75 -10.61
CA ASN A 99 30.28 8.42 -10.00
C ASN A 99 28.89 7.82 -10.25
N GLN A 100 27.83 8.63 -10.19
CA GLN A 100 26.48 8.19 -10.52
C GLN A 100 26.36 7.79 -12.00
N LYS A 101 26.97 8.55 -12.91
CA LYS A 101 27.00 8.23 -14.35
C LYS A 101 27.80 6.96 -14.65
N SER A 102 28.98 6.80 -14.05
CA SER A 102 29.81 5.61 -14.23
C SER A 102 29.20 4.35 -13.60
N HIS A 103 28.50 4.50 -12.48
CA HIS A 103 27.69 3.44 -11.91
C HIS A 103 26.59 3.04 -12.90
N LYS A 104 25.82 4.01 -13.41
CA LYS A 104 24.73 3.75 -14.37
C LYS A 104 25.19 3.07 -15.66
N SER A 105 26.34 3.44 -16.22
CA SER A 105 26.87 2.80 -17.44
C SER A 105 27.31 1.36 -17.24
N LYS A 106 27.77 0.98 -16.03
CA LYS A 106 28.09 -0.43 -15.70
C LYS A 106 26.86 -1.34 -15.72
N PHE A 107 25.67 -0.80 -15.45
CA PHE A 107 24.41 -1.57 -15.46
C PHE A 107 23.67 -1.53 -16.81
N GLN A 108 24.00 -0.60 -17.72
CA GLN A 108 23.34 -0.51 -19.04
C GLN A 108 23.53 -1.78 -19.89
N ASN A 109 24.66 -2.48 -19.76
CA ASN A 109 24.90 -3.73 -20.49
C ASN A 109 24.09 -4.92 -19.95
N LYS A 110 23.62 -4.87 -18.69
CA LYS A 110 22.79 -5.92 -18.11
C LYS A 110 21.41 -5.97 -18.78
N ASP A 111 20.80 -4.81 -18.99
CA ASP A 111 19.45 -4.72 -19.58
C ASP A 111 19.42 -5.15 -21.05
N ILE A 112 20.51 -4.91 -21.78
CA ILE A 112 20.68 -5.35 -23.18
C ILE A 112 20.91 -6.86 -23.23
N ALA A 113 21.76 -7.42 -22.37
CA ALA A 113 21.98 -8.86 -22.29
C ALA A 113 20.72 -9.62 -21.86
N LEU A 114 19.96 -9.11 -20.88
CA LEU A 114 18.68 -9.71 -20.46
C LEU A 114 17.66 -9.69 -21.60
N LYS A 115 17.57 -8.59 -22.36
CA LYS A 115 16.68 -8.50 -23.54
C LYS A 115 17.06 -9.44 -24.66
N LEU A 116 18.35 -9.72 -24.84
CA LEU A 116 18.84 -10.68 -25.84
C LEU A 116 18.67 -12.13 -25.39
N MET A 117 18.60 -12.39 -24.08
CA MET A 117 18.39 -13.73 -23.52
C MET A 117 16.92 -14.08 -23.28
N ASN A 118 16.04 -13.08 -23.25
CA ASN A 118 14.61 -13.31 -23.13
C ASN A 118 14.05 -13.63 -24.52
N ASP A 119 14.10 -14.92 -24.87
CA ASP A 119 13.70 -15.42 -26.19
C ASP A 119 12.28 -14.97 -26.59
N ASN A 120 11.39 -14.72 -25.62
CA ASN A 120 10.03 -14.24 -25.85
C ASN A 120 9.62 -13.10 -24.87
N PRO A 121 9.27 -11.89 -25.36
CA PRO A 121 8.84 -10.78 -24.51
C PRO A 121 7.45 -10.96 -23.88
N ILE A 122 6.71 -12.00 -24.28
CA ILE A 122 5.35 -12.31 -23.82
C ILE A 122 5.37 -13.20 -22.58
N PHE A 123 6.47 -13.94 -22.37
CA PHE A 123 6.61 -14.90 -21.28
C PHE A 123 7.39 -14.30 -20.11
N GLU A 124 7.16 -14.85 -18.93
CA GLU A 124 7.94 -14.59 -17.73
C GLU A 124 8.56 -15.90 -17.21
N TYR A 125 9.63 -15.77 -16.42
CA TYR A 125 10.28 -16.91 -15.78
C TYR A 125 9.86 -16.99 -14.32
N VAL A 126 8.95 -17.91 -13.99
CA VAL A 126 8.62 -18.25 -12.61
C VAL A 126 9.68 -19.20 -12.07
N TYR A 127 10.23 -18.94 -10.88
CA TYR A 127 11.37 -19.70 -10.36
C TYR A 127 11.23 -20.09 -8.90
N GLY A 128 11.95 -21.14 -8.52
CA GLY A 128 11.85 -21.76 -7.21
C GLY A 128 10.85 -22.91 -7.18
N THR A 129 11.19 -23.96 -6.44
CA THR A 129 10.49 -25.25 -6.44
C THR A 129 8.99 -25.14 -6.18
N ASN A 130 8.57 -24.46 -5.10
CA ASN A 130 7.16 -24.34 -4.74
C ASN A 130 6.39 -23.45 -5.72
N SER A 131 7.01 -22.36 -6.17
CA SER A 131 6.40 -21.41 -7.11
C SER A 131 6.19 -22.05 -8.48
N VAL A 132 7.18 -22.80 -8.99
CA VAL A 132 7.06 -23.57 -10.23
C VAL A 132 5.99 -24.65 -10.09
N TYR A 133 6.01 -25.41 -8.99
CA TYR A 133 5.00 -26.44 -8.74
C TYR A 133 3.58 -25.88 -8.69
N ALA A 134 3.38 -24.77 -7.96
CA ALA A 134 2.08 -24.13 -7.87
C ALA A 134 1.63 -23.51 -9.21
N ALA A 135 2.56 -22.94 -9.97
CA ALA A 135 2.27 -22.36 -11.29
C ALA A 135 1.84 -23.42 -12.31
N LEU A 136 2.42 -24.62 -12.26
CA LEU A 136 2.02 -25.75 -13.10
C LEU A 136 0.63 -26.28 -12.73
N LEU A 137 0.22 -26.18 -11.46
CA LEU A 137 -1.11 -26.62 -11.02
C LEU A 137 -2.22 -25.59 -11.29
N ASN A 138 -1.87 -24.34 -11.59
CA ASN A 138 -2.84 -23.26 -11.70
C ASN A 138 -3.51 -23.24 -13.09
N PRO A 139 -4.83 -23.49 -13.19
CA PRO A 139 -5.54 -23.49 -14.47
C PRO A 139 -5.52 -22.12 -15.16
N SER A 140 -5.39 -21.03 -14.41
CA SER A 140 -5.29 -19.67 -14.96
C SER A 140 -3.98 -19.44 -15.73
N ARG A 141 -2.96 -20.27 -15.52
CA ARG A 141 -1.72 -20.29 -16.32
C ARG A 141 -1.82 -21.36 -17.40
N ASN A 142 -2.60 -21.06 -18.44
CA ASN A 142 -2.90 -22.01 -19.52
C ASN A 142 -1.76 -22.28 -20.51
N CYS A 143 -0.57 -21.71 -20.34
CA CYS A 143 0.48 -21.78 -21.35
C CYS A 143 1.88 -21.77 -20.72
N HIS A 144 2.51 -22.94 -20.77
CA HIS A 144 3.90 -23.17 -20.38
C HIS A 144 4.71 -23.53 -21.63
N SER A 145 5.80 -22.81 -21.87
CA SER A 145 6.67 -23.03 -23.02
C SER A 145 7.70 -24.11 -22.71
N ARG A 146 8.51 -23.87 -21.68
CA ARG A 146 9.59 -24.78 -21.29
C ARG A 146 9.96 -24.67 -19.81
N LEU A 147 10.48 -25.77 -19.27
CA LEU A 147 11.07 -25.86 -17.95
C LEU A 147 12.59 -25.90 -18.08
N LEU A 148 13.26 -24.86 -17.58
CA LEU A 148 14.71 -24.80 -17.49
C LEU A 148 15.17 -25.32 -16.14
N TYR A 149 16.17 -26.19 -16.13
CA TYR A 149 16.69 -26.77 -14.89
C TYR A 149 18.19 -26.97 -14.92
N HIS A 150 18.80 -27.08 -13.75
CA HIS A 150 20.20 -27.42 -13.57
C HIS A 150 20.35 -28.61 -12.62
N GLY A 151 21.00 -29.68 -13.07
CA GLY A 151 21.14 -30.91 -12.28
C GLY A 151 19.88 -31.76 -12.37
N THR A 152 19.17 -31.93 -11.25
CA THR A 152 18.01 -32.85 -11.14
C THR A 152 16.69 -32.11 -10.94
N ILE A 153 15.64 -32.54 -11.66
CA ILE A 153 14.28 -32.05 -11.47
C ILE A 153 13.62 -32.79 -10.29
N PRO A 154 12.96 -32.11 -9.34
CA PRO A 154 12.16 -32.77 -8.30
C PRO A 154 11.07 -33.66 -8.91
N SER A 155 10.91 -34.89 -8.40
CA SER A 155 10.02 -35.90 -8.97
C SER A 155 8.55 -35.46 -9.07
N LYS A 156 8.05 -34.68 -8.10
CA LYS A 156 6.70 -34.10 -8.16
C LYS A 156 6.48 -33.17 -9.36
N ILE A 157 7.50 -32.39 -9.72
CA ILE A 157 7.43 -31.46 -10.85
C ILE A 157 7.57 -32.24 -12.16
N LEU A 158 8.47 -33.21 -12.20
CA LEU A 158 8.68 -34.06 -13.38
C LEU A 158 7.38 -34.75 -13.82
N GLN A 159 6.63 -35.32 -12.87
CA GLN A 159 5.33 -35.96 -13.14
C GLN A 159 4.34 -35.03 -13.86
N ILE A 160 4.17 -33.80 -13.36
CA ILE A 160 3.23 -32.83 -13.93
C ILE A 160 3.73 -32.33 -15.30
N VAL A 161 5.04 -32.12 -15.43
CA VAL A 161 5.68 -31.69 -16.69
C VAL A 161 5.50 -32.73 -17.79
N ASP A 162 5.64 -34.02 -17.45
CA ASP A 162 5.41 -35.14 -18.38
C ASP A 162 3.93 -35.24 -18.77
N GLU A 163 3.02 -35.06 -17.81
CA GLU A 163 1.56 -35.07 -18.04
C GLU A 163 1.13 -33.91 -18.96
N MET A 164 1.63 -32.70 -18.70
CA MET A 164 1.36 -31.49 -19.49
C MET A 164 2.18 -31.41 -20.78
N LYS A 165 3.12 -32.34 -21.00
CA LYS A 165 4.05 -32.38 -22.15
C LYS A 165 4.85 -31.08 -22.31
N VAL A 166 5.28 -30.48 -21.21
CA VAL A 166 6.11 -29.27 -21.22
C VAL A 166 7.55 -29.64 -21.58
N THR A 167 8.17 -28.87 -22.49
CA THR A 167 9.55 -29.14 -22.91
C THR A 167 10.53 -28.87 -21.78
N THR A 168 11.50 -29.75 -21.55
CA THR A 168 12.53 -29.58 -20.50
C THR A 168 13.90 -29.25 -21.13
N GLU A 169 14.56 -28.21 -20.65
CA GLU A 169 15.89 -27.77 -21.12
C GLU A 169 16.91 -27.80 -19.96
N LEU A 170 17.97 -28.59 -20.10
CA LEU A 170 19.09 -28.57 -19.17
C LEU A 170 19.95 -27.33 -19.45
N VAL A 171 20.16 -26.50 -18.44
CA VAL A 171 20.94 -25.26 -18.55
C VAL A 171 22.00 -25.16 -17.46
N ASP A 172 22.99 -24.31 -17.69
CA ASP A 172 23.98 -23.96 -16.68
C ASP A 172 23.38 -23.03 -15.61
N LYS A 173 23.99 -23.03 -14.42
CA LYS A 173 23.54 -22.23 -13.28
C LYS A 173 23.64 -20.72 -13.54
N HIS A 174 24.59 -20.28 -14.38
CA HIS A 174 24.76 -18.86 -14.67
C HIS A 174 23.59 -18.34 -15.51
N ARG A 175 23.16 -19.10 -16.52
CA ARG A 175 21.98 -18.80 -17.33
C ARG A 175 20.71 -18.70 -16.48
N LEU A 176 20.49 -19.62 -15.54
CA LEU A 176 19.36 -19.52 -14.60
C LEU A 176 19.41 -18.23 -13.78
N ASN A 177 20.57 -17.87 -13.22
CA ASN A 177 20.71 -16.62 -12.48
C ASN A 177 20.40 -15.39 -13.34
N LEU A 178 20.77 -15.39 -14.62
CA LEU A 178 20.44 -14.27 -15.51
C LEU A 178 18.94 -14.17 -15.77
N LEU A 179 18.29 -15.28 -16.11
CA LEU A 179 16.86 -15.34 -16.39
C LEU A 179 15.99 -14.97 -15.18
N THR A 180 16.42 -15.34 -13.96
CA THR A 180 15.68 -15.05 -12.72
C THR A 180 16.10 -13.76 -12.04
N ASN A 181 16.92 -12.93 -12.72
CA ASN A 181 17.51 -11.71 -12.16
C ASN A 181 18.19 -11.95 -10.80
N TYR A 182 18.97 -13.02 -10.70
CA TYR A 182 19.71 -13.48 -9.53
C TYR A 182 18.81 -13.85 -8.33
N GLY A 183 17.53 -14.10 -8.59
CA GLY A 183 16.60 -14.62 -7.60
C GLY A 183 16.93 -16.07 -7.21
N VAL A 184 16.54 -16.46 -5.99
CA VAL A 184 16.77 -17.81 -5.45
C VAL A 184 15.93 -18.83 -6.21
N HIS A 185 16.49 -19.37 -7.29
CA HIS A 185 15.76 -20.20 -8.26
C HIS A 185 15.69 -21.69 -7.89
N ASN A 186 16.47 -22.18 -6.93
CA ASN A 186 16.53 -23.60 -6.55
C ASN A 186 16.76 -24.52 -7.76
N ASN A 187 17.65 -24.12 -8.67
CA ASN A 187 17.99 -24.83 -9.89
C ASN A 187 16.84 -25.10 -10.88
N ILE A 188 15.74 -24.34 -10.79
CA ILE A 188 14.58 -24.52 -11.67
C ILE A 188 13.91 -23.18 -12.02
N ALA A 189 13.48 -23.05 -13.27
CA ALA A 189 12.69 -21.93 -13.76
C ALA A 189 11.71 -22.40 -14.85
N LEU A 190 10.49 -21.89 -14.82
CA LEU A 190 9.42 -22.19 -15.77
C LEU A 190 9.13 -20.96 -16.62
N GLU A 191 9.26 -21.10 -17.94
CA GLU A 191 8.84 -20.08 -18.91
C GLU A 191 7.32 -20.22 -19.12
N THR A 192 6.55 -19.25 -18.65
CA THR A 192 5.07 -19.27 -18.67
C THR A 192 4.50 -17.89 -18.99
N LYS A 193 3.26 -17.85 -19.49
CA LYS A 193 2.55 -16.56 -19.60
C LYS A 193 2.38 -15.92 -18.22
N PRO A 194 2.46 -14.58 -18.12
CA PRO A 194 2.19 -13.85 -16.88
C PRO A 194 0.80 -14.16 -16.34
N LEU A 195 0.69 -14.25 -15.02
CA LEU A 195 -0.61 -14.39 -14.38
C LEU A 195 -1.43 -13.12 -14.59
N GLN A 196 -2.64 -13.27 -15.12
CA GLN A 196 -3.56 -12.17 -15.36
C GLN A 196 -4.81 -12.35 -14.47
N PRO A 197 -4.83 -11.70 -13.30
CA PRO A 197 -6.03 -11.59 -12.48
C PRO A 197 -7.20 -10.99 -13.25
N VAL A 198 -8.39 -11.52 -12.97
CA VAL A 198 -9.66 -10.97 -13.47
C VAL A 198 -9.90 -9.59 -12.86
N GLU A 199 -10.47 -8.69 -13.65
CA GLU A 199 -10.87 -7.37 -13.19
C GLU A 199 -12.34 -7.38 -12.76
N ILE A 200 -12.61 -6.91 -11.55
CA ILE A 200 -13.95 -6.98 -10.94
C ILE A 200 -14.48 -5.57 -10.66
N ALA A 201 -15.79 -5.41 -10.82
CA ALA A 201 -16.48 -4.15 -10.57
C ALA A 201 -16.85 -3.99 -9.08
N TYR A 202 -17.37 -5.06 -8.46
CA TYR A 202 -17.77 -5.10 -7.05
C TYR A 202 -17.99 -6.54 -6.57
N LEU A 203 -18.04 -6.70 -5.24
CA LEU A 203 -18.43 -7.95 -4.58
C LEU A 203 -19.95 -7.93 -4.34
N GLY A 204 -20.63 -8.99 -4.78
CA GLY A 204 -22.07 -9.15 -4.66
C GLY A 204 -22.49 -9.87 -3.39
N ASP A 205 -23.70 -10.41 -3.42
CA ASP A 205 -24.31 -11.18 -2.33
C ASP A 205 -23.54 -12.47 -2.02
N MET A 206 -23.80 -13.02 -0.83
CA MET A 206 -23.23 -14.30 -0.42
C MET A 206 -24.32 -15.24 0.07
N ASP A 207 -24.14 -16.51 -0.24
CA ASP A 207 -24.92 -17.59 0.35
C ASP A 207 -24.08 -18.30 1.41
N THR A 208 -24.56 -18.22 2.66
CA THR A 208 -23.93 -18.88 3.81
C THR A 208 -24.21 -20.38 3.84
N SER A 209 -25.25 -20.85 3.12
CA SER A 209 -25.61 -22.27 3.08
C SER A 209 -24.69 -23.05 2.15
N SER A 210 -24.40 -22.50 0.97
CA SER A 210 -23.48 -23.09 -0.01
C SER A 210 -22.02 -22.62 0.15
N ALA A 211 -21.75 -21.67 1.04
CA ALA A 211 -20.44 -21.05 1.22
C ALA A 211 -19.86 -20.47 -0.08
N ALA A 212 -20.70 -19.75 -0.84
CA ALA A 212 -20.33 -19.10 -2.08
C ALA A 212 -20.63 -17.59 -2.03
N LEU A 213 -19.80 -16.80 -2.70
CA LEU A 213 -20.00 -15.36 -2.86
C LEU A 213 -20.04 -14.99 -4.35
N SER A 214 -20.90 -14.03 -4.70
CA SER A 214 -20.98 -13.50 -6.07
C SER A 214 -19.91 -12.43 -6.29
N ILE A 215 -19.22 -12.51 -7.42
CA ILE A 215 -18.26 -11.52 -7.89
C ILE A 215 -18.71 -11.05 -9.26
N HIS A 216 -18.69 -9.75 -9.50
CA HIS A 216 -19.08 -9.19 -10.79
C HIS A 216 -17.84 -8.78 -11.58
N GLU A 217 -17.44 -9.62 -12.54
CA GLU A 217 -16.36 -9.35 -13.48
C GLU A 217 -16.75 -8.19 -14.41
N LEU A 218 -15.80 -7.29 -14.66
CA LEU A 218 -15.96 -6.19 -15.60
C LEU A 218 -15.66 -6.70 -17.02
N GLY A 219 -16.72 -7.04 -17.75
CA GLY A 219 -16.64 -7.48 -19.14
C GLY A 219 -16.44 -6.34 -20.13
N PHE A 220 -16.33 -6.70 -21.41
CA PHE A 220 -16.32 -5.74 -22.51
C PHE A 220 -17.62 -4.93 -22.51
N ASN A 221 -17.54 -3.63 -22.83
CA ASN A 221 -18.67 -2.68 -22.80
C ASN A 221 -19.30 -2.39 -21.41
N ASN A 222 -18.56 -2.59 -20.31
CA ASN A 222 -19.05 -2.40 -18.93
C ASN A 222 -20.22 -3.34 -18.56
N GLU A 223 -20.30 -4.51 -19.20
CA GLU A 223 -21.21 -5.56 -18.74
C GLU A 223 -20.64 -6.20 -17.46
N ASN A 224 -21.50 -6.45 -16.49
CA ASN A 224 -21.11 -7.11 -15.25
C ASN A 224 -21.46 -8.60 -15.35
N ILE A 225 -20.45 -9.44 -15.47
CA ILE A 225 -20.63 -10.89 -15.59
C ILE A 225 -20.55 -11.49 -14.17
N PRO A 226 -21.63 -12.08 -13.63
CA PRO A 226 -21.60 -12.67 -12.31
C PRO A 226 -20.82 -14.00 -12.34
N HIS A 227 -19.95 -14.18 -11.35
CA HIS A 227 -19.19 -15.40 -11.09
C HIS A 227 -19.36 -15.80 -9.63
N GLU A 228 -19.54 -17.08 -9.38
CA GLU A 228 -19.54 -17.61 -8.01
C GLU A 228 -18.12 -18.00 -7.60
N LEU A 229 -17.69 -17.51 -6.44
CA LEU A 229 -16.44 -17.89 -5.80
C LEU A 229 -16.76 -18.64 -4.49
N PRO A 230 -16.34 -19.91 -4.35
CA PRO A 230 -16.44 -20.62 -3.08
C PRO A 230 -15.47 -20.01 -2.05
N TYR A 231 -15.89 -19.98 -0.79
CA TYR A 231 -15.04 -19.54 0.32
C TYR A 231 -14.96 -20.57 1.43
N GLY A 232 -13.88 -20.54 2.20
CA GLY A 232 -13.63 -21.51 3.26
C GLY A 232 -14.40 -21.15 4.52
N THR A 233 -15.27 -22.04 4.99
CA THR A 233 -15.90 -21.95 6.31
C THR A 233 -15.10 -22.75 7.35
N LYS A 234 -15.10 -22.27 8.60
CA LYS A 234 -14.60 -23.03 9.75
C LYS A 234 -15.78 -23.26 10.69
N THR A 235 -16.07 -24.52 11.00
CA THR A 235 -17.29 -25.01 11.66
C THR A 235 -17.70 -24.24 12.93
N ASP A 236 -16.75 -23.61 13.63
CA ASP A 236 -17.02 -22.87 14.87
C ASP A 236 -16.56 -21.39 14.89
N ALA A 237 -15.96 -20.86 13.81
CA ALA A 237 -15.29 -19.55 13.87
C ALA A 237 -15.37 -18.65 12.62
N LYS A 238 -15.85 -19.15 11.48
CA LYS A 238 -15.94 -18.36 10.24
C LYS A 238 -17.12 -18.80 9.40
N LYS A 239 -18.21 -18.02 9.46
CA LYS A 239 -19.43 -18.19 8.65
C LYS A 239 -19.45 -17.34 7.38
N PHE A 240 -18.78 -16.19 7.42
CA PHE A 240 -18.69 -15.23 6.33
C PHE A 240 -17.25 -15.12 5.83
N PRO A 241 -17.06 -14.74 4.56
CA PRO A 241 -15.75 -14.61 3.95
C PRO A 241 -14.95 -13.42 4.52
N LEU A 242 -13.63 -13.57 4.46
CA LEU A 242 -12.64 -12.52 4.71
C LEU A 242 -11.85 -12.26 3.42
N GLY A 243 -12.00 -11.05 2.90
CA GLY A 243 -11.18 -10.53 1.80
C GLY A 243 -10.12 -9.55 2.28
N LEU A 244 -9.07 -9.36 1.47
CA LEU A 244 -8.13 -8.24 1.62
C LEU A 244 -8.27 -7.26 0.48
N TYR A 245 -8.09 -5.97 0.75
CA TYR A 245 -7.88 -4.96 -0.27
C TYR A 245 -6.51 -4.30 -0.08
N LEU A 246 -5.64 -4.38 -1.08
CA LEU A 246 -4.31 -3.78 -1.05
C LEU A 246 -4.30 -2.45 -1.81
N ASP A 247 -4.03 -1.36 -1.09
CA ASP A 247 -3.96 0.00 -1.61
C ASP A 247 -2.50 0.48 -1.69
N GLU A 248 -2.00 0.65 -2.91
CA GLU A 248 -0.70 1.29 -3.20
C GLU A 248 0.51 0.62 -2.51
N ILE A 249 0.47 -0.71 -2.36
CA ILE A 249 1.63 -1.49 -1.93
C ILE A 249 2.58 -1.64 -3.13
N THR A 250 3.75 -1.02 -3.04
CA THR A 250 4.68 -0.89 -4.18
C THR A 250 5.85 -1.87 -4.13
N ASP A 251 6.13 -2.49 -2.98
CA ASP A 251 7.17 -3.50 -2.87
C ASP A 251 6.63 -4.92 -3.20
N PRO A 252 7.13 -5.61 -4.26
CA PRO A 252 6.72 -6.98 -4.56
C PRO A 252 7.04 -7.99 -3.44
N HIS A 253 8.04 -7.70 -2.59
CA HIS A 253 8.34 -8.56 -1.43
C HIS A 253 7.24 -8.50 -0.39
N ASN A 254 6.73 -7.30 -0.09
CA ASN A 254 5.61 -7.11 0.84
C ASN A 254 4.33 -7.73 0.29
N ILE A 255 4.03 -7.56 -1.00
CA ILE A 255 2.86 -8.21 -1.63
C ILE A 255 2.93 -9.73 -1.49
N GLY A 256 4.04 -10.36 -1.87
CA GLY A 256 4.12 -11.81 -1.79
C GLY A 256 4.13 -12.33 -0.35
N ALA A 257 4.70 -11.58 0.61
CA ALA A 257 4.59 -11.91 2.03
C ALA A 257 3.14 -11.82 2.53
N ILE A 258 2.38 -10.79 2.12
CA ILE A 258 0.95 -10.66 2.44
C ILE A 258 0.16 -11.82 1.85
N ILE A 259 0.33 -12.13 0.55
CA ILE A 259 -0.36 -13.24 -0.12
C ILE A 259 -0.10 -14.56 0.60
N ARG A 260 1.15 -14.82 1.00
CA ARG A 260 1.52 -16.03 1.73
C ARG A 260 0.84 -16.12 3.08
N SER A 261 0.88 -15.03 3.86
CA SER A 261 0.23 -14.97 5.17
C SER A 261 -1.28 -15.11 5.04
N ALA A 262 -1.88 -14.45 4.05
CA ALA A 262 -3.31 -14.51 3.75
C ALA A 262 -3.76 -15.94 3.43
N TYR A 263 -3.06 -16.60 2.51
CA TYR A 263 -3.32 -18.00 2.15
C TYR A 263 -3.18 -18.92 3.37
N PHE A 264 -2.10 -18.77 4.15
CA PHE A 264 -1.85 -19.63 5.30
C PHE A 264 -2.89 -19.46 6.43
N LEU A 265 -3.35 -18.23 6.67
CA LEU A 265 -4.32 -17.93 7.73
C LEU A 265 -5.77 -18.23 7.31
N GLY A 266 -6.06 -18.33 6.00
CA GLY A 266 -7.38 -18.68 5.47
C GLY A 266 -8.23 -17.48 5.06
N VAL A 267 -7.60 -16.46 4.49
CA VAL A 267 -8.25 -15.40 3.69
C VAL A 267 -8.81 -16.04 2.40
N ASP A 268 -9.99 -15.61 1.96
CA ASP A 268 -10.67 -16.22 0.81
C ASP A 268 -10.26 -15.61 -0.53
N PHE A 269 -9.97 -14.31 -0.56
CA PHE A 269 -9.51 -13.63 -1.77
C PHE A 269 -8.77 -12.33 -1.44
N ILE A 270 -8.02 -11.83 -2.43
CA ILE A 270 -7.36 -10.53 -2.37
C ILE A 270 -7.81 -9.68 -3.56
N VAL A 271 -8.10 -8.42 -3.28
CA VAL A 271 -8.41 -7.40 -4.28
C VAL A 271 -7.28 -6.38 -4.28
N MET A 272 -6.82 -5.99 -5.45
CA MET A 272 -5.74 -5.03 -5.61
C MET A 272 -6.16 -3.94 -6.60
N SER A 273 -5.73 -2.71 -6.34
CA SER A 273 -5.83 -1.66 -7.35
C SER A 273 -4.98 -2.03 -8.57
N ARG A 274 -5.57 -1.99 -9.77
CA ARG A 274 -4.85 -2.26 -11.03
C ARG A 274 -3.69 -1.29 -11.23
N ARG A 275 -3.89 -0.06 -10.77
CA ARG A 275 -2.93 1.05 -10.81
C ARG A 275 -2.29 1.21 -9.44
N ASN A 276 -1.03 1.65 -9.40
CA ASN A 276 -0.30 2.04 -8.19
C ASN A 276 0.11 0.89 -7.24
N CYS A 277 -0.34 -0.35 -7.45
CA CYS A 277 0.24 -1.52 -6.79
C CYS A 277 1.36 -2.14 -7.63
N SER A 278 2.31 -2.81 -6.98
CA SER A 278 3.32 -3.58 -7.70
C SER A 278 2.69 -4.78 -8.44
N PRO A 279 3.12 -5.03 -9.69
CA PRO A 279 2.56 -6.12 -10.50
C PRO A 279 2.89 -7.49 -9.91
N LEU A 280 2.05 -8.49 -10.22
CA LEU A 280 2.24 -9.88 -9.81
C LEU A 280 3.35 -10.54 -10.65
N THR A 281 4.59 -10.19 -10.33
CA THR A 281 5.79 -10.68 -11.03
C THR A 281 6.28 -12.04 -10.47
N PRO A 282 7.25 -12.69 -11.13
CA PRO A 282 7.89 -13.89 -10.59
C PRO A 282 8.52 -13.70 -9.21
N VAL A 283 8.93 -12.48 -8.87
CA VAL A 283 9.41 -12.14 -7.52
C VAL A 283 8.30 -12.33 -6.49
N VAL A 284 7.07 -11.88 -6.79
CA VAL A 284 5.88 -12.08 -5.94
C VAL A 284 5.54 -13.57 -5.82
N SER A 285 5.61 -14.32 -6.93
CA SER A 285 5.42 -15.77 -6.92
C SER A 285 6.45 -16.47 -6.02
N LYS A 286 7.70 -16.01 -6.05
CA LYS A 286 8.78 -16.54 -5.21
C LYS A 286 8.60 -16.21 -3.73
N THR A 287 8.33 -14.95 -3.40
CA THR A 287 8.18 -14.50 -2.00
C THR A 287 6.92 -15.07 -1.36
N SER A 288 5.86 -15.28 -2.15
CA SER A 288 4.64 -15.96 -1.70
C SER A 288 4.78 -17.48 -1.55
N SER A 289 5.91 -18.07 -1.96
CA SER A 289 6.12 -19.53 -1.98
C SER A 289 5.07 -20.30 -2.78
N GLY A 290 4.54 -19.69 -3.86
CA GLY A 290 3.51 -20.29 -4.71
C GLY A 290 2.07 -20.01 -4.27
N ALA A 291 1.84 -19.38 -3.11
CA ALA A 291 0.49 -19.00 -2.68
C ALA A 291 -0.21 -18.03 -3.65
N LEU A 292 0.56 -17.26 -4.44
CA LEU A 292 0.08 -16.44 -5.55
C LEU A 292 -0.82 -17.21 -6.53
N GLU A 293 -0.54 -18.49 -6.74
CA GLU A 293 -1.19 -19.33 -7.74
C GLU A 293 -2.44 -20.04 -7.19
N LEU A 294 -2.59 -20.04 -5.86
CA LEU A 294 -3.62 -20.81 -5.15
C LEU A 294 -4.72 -19.92 -4.56
N LEU A 295 -4.38 -18.68 -4.21
CA LEU A 295 -5.32 -17.72 -3.63
C LEU A 295 -5.99 -16.91 -4.76
N PRO A 296 -7.33 -16.78 -4.77
CA PRO A 296 -8.03 -15.91 -5.70
C PRO A 296 -7.57 -14.45 -5.54
N ILE A 297 -7.09 -13.85 -6.62
CA ILE A 297 -6.66 -12.45 -6.66
C ILE A 297 -7.41 -11.76 -7.78
N PHE A 298 -7.91 -10.56 -7.49
CA PHE A 298 -8.67 -9.74 -8.44
C PHE A 298 -8.08 -8.33 -8.53
N TYR A 299 -8.25 -7.72 -9.70
CA TYR A 299 -7.96 -6.31 -9.92
C TYR A 299 -9.22 -5.45 -9.88
N VAL A 300 -9.04 -4.19 -9.50
CA VAL A 300 -10.07 -3.15 -9.57
C VAL A 300 -9.48 -1.90 -10.21
N ASP A 301 -10.13 -1.34 -11.23
CA ASP A 301 -9.74 -0.06 -11.85
C ASP A 301 -10.35 1.15 -11.13
N LYS A 302 -11.56 1.00 -10.57
CA LYS A 302 -12.28 2.08 -9.86
C LYS A 302 -12.53 1.74 -8.38
N PRO A 303 -11.53 1.90 -7.50
CA PRO A 303 -11.64 1.56 -6.07
C PRO A 303 -12.82 2.20 -5.34
N LEU A 304 -13.13 3.47 -5.60
CA LEU A 304 -14.22 4.17 -4.90
C LEU A 304 -15.61 3.64 -5.27
N GLU A 305 -15.77 3.21 -6.52
CA GLU A 305 -17.01 2.60 -7.01
C GLU A 305 -17.14 1.19 -6.45
N PHE A 306 -16.04 0.43 -6.45
CA PHE A 306 -15.95 -0.90 -5.86
C PHE A 306 -16.38 -0.92 -4.38
N PHE A 307 -15.86 0.00 -3.54
CA PHE A 307 -16.23 0.08 -2.12
C PHE A 307 -17.73 0.33 -1.95
N THR A 308 -18.23 1.37 -2.62
CA THR A 308 -19.64 1.78 -2.53
C THR A 308 -20.58 0.65 -2.98
N LYS A 309 -20.34 0.08 -4.16
CA LYS A 309 -21.19 -1.00 -4.70
C LYS A 309 -21.11 -2.28 -3.88
N SER A 310 -19.93 -2.65 -3.38
CA SER A 310 -19.80 -3.84 -2.54
C SER A 310 -20.54 -3.69 -1.21
N GLN A 311 -20.56 -2.48 -0.64
CA GLN A 311 -21.34 -2.16 0.56
C GLN A 311 -22.86 -2.19 0.29
N GLU A 312 -23.30 -1.57 -0.81
CA GLU A 312 -24.72 -1.42 -1.15
C GLU A 312 -25.36 -2.72 -1.65
N MET A 313 -24.66 -3.45 -2.51
CA MET A 313 -25.19 -4.64 -3.18
C MET A 313 -24.86 -5.93 -2.44
N GLY A 314 -23.66 -6.06 -1.85
CA GLY A 314 -23.22 -7.30 -1.21
C GLY A 314 -23.11 -7.25 0.32
N GLY A 315 -23.43 -6.10 0.93
CA GLY A 315 -23.36 -5.93 2.39
C GLY A 315 -21.95 -6.02 2.99
N TRP A 316 -20.92 -5.79 2.19
CA TRP A 316 -19.51 -5.91 2.62
C TRP A 316 -19.12 -4.82 3.60
N THR A 317 -18.39 -5.18 4.65
CA THR A 317 -17.85 -4.23 5.62
C THR A 317 -16.36 -4.02 5.41
N PHE A 318 -15.96 -2.77 5.17
CA PHE A 318 -14.57 -2.38 4.94
C PHE A 318 -13.93 -1.87 6.23
N ILE A 319 -12.85 -2.53 6.65
CA ILE A 319 -12.08 -2.18 7.85
C ILE A 319 -10.70 -1.74 7.41
N THR A 320 -10.35 -0.49 7.68
CA THR A 320 -9.05 0.07 7.26
C THR A 320 -8.03 0.03 8.38
N SER A 321 -6.85 -0.52 8.10
CA SER A 321 -5.69 -0.39 8.98
C SER A 321 -5.20 1.07 9.00
N HIS A 322 -5.06 1.64 10.19
CA HIS A 322 -4.63 3.02 10.39
C HIS A 322 -3.45 3.12 11.38
N LEU A 323 -2.69 4.21 11.29
CA LEU A 323 -1.53 4.51 12.13
C LEU A 323 -1.93 5.47 13.26
N ALA A 324 -1.46 5.17 14.48
CA ALA A 324 -1.75 5.91 15.71
C ALA A 324 -1.54 7.44 15.62
N ASN A 325 -0.50 7.86 14.88
CA ASN A 325 -0.01 9.24 14.88
C ASN A 325 -0.61 10.13 13.79
N ALA A 326 -1.54 9.62 12.97
CA ALA A 326 -2.24 10.42 11.98
C ALA A 326 -3.34 11.27 12.63
N THR A 327 -2.89 12.25 13.43
CA THR A 327 -3.60 13.45 13.90
C THR A 327 -5.11 13.39 13.71
N SER A 328 -5.80 12.58 14.53
CA SER A 328 -7.27 12.57 14.69
C SER A 328 -7.99 13.19 13.48
N GLU A 329 -7.82 12.60 12.30
CA GLU A 329 -8.37 13.22 11.09
C GLU A 329 -9.86 13.40 11.34
N LYS A 330 -10.46 14.54 10.95
CA LYS A 330 -11.89 14.85 11.15
C LYS A 330 -12.85 13.70 10.74
N TYR A 331 -12.32 12.73 10.00
CA TYR A 331 -12.97 11.64 9.32
C TYR A 331 -12.85 10.28 10.03
N THR A 332 -11.94 10.11 11.01
CA THR A 332 -11.78 8.87 11.78
C THR A 332 -12.54 8.89 13.11
N VAL A 333 -13.02 10.07 13.53
CA VAL A 333 -13.70 10.28 14.81
C VAL A 333 -14.95 9.40 14.94
N GLY A 334 -14.95 8.51 15.95
CA GLY A 334 -16.09 7.65 16.28
C GLY A 334 -16.19 6.34 15.47
N LYS A 335 -15.26 6.07 14.55
CA LYS A 335 -15.23 4.85 13.71
C LYS A 335 -14.08 3.90 14.06
N THR A 336 -13.24 4.25 15.02
CA THR A 336 -12.13 3.41 15.45
C THR A 336 -12.64 2.27 16.33
N ILE A 337 -12.28 1.04 15.98
CA ILE A 337 -12.56 -0.17 16.74
C ILE A 337 -11.27 -0.71 17.34
N SER A 338 -11.37 -1.29 18.54
CA SER A 338 -10.21 -1.91 19.18
C SER A 338 -9.86 -3.23 18.49
N MET A 339 -8.60 -3.65 18.59
CA MET A 339 -8.17 -4.93 18.04
C MET A 339 -8.96 -6.11 18.63
N HIS A 340 -9.41 -6.01 19.88
CA HIS A 340 -10.22 -7.03 20.54
C HIS A 340 -11.64 -7.13 19.96
N ASP A 341 -12.21 -6.03 19.49
CA ASP A 341 -13.54 -6.02 18.87
C ASP A 341 -13.54 -6.62 17.44
N LEU A 342 -12.36 -6.89 16.86
CA LEU A 342 -12.24 -7.61 15.59
C LEU A 342 -12.50 -9.12 15.73
N ASN A 343 -12.37 -9.67 16.93
CA ASN A 343 -12.40 -11.11 17.15
C ASN A 343 -13.74 -11.72 16.71
N GLY A 344 -13.67 -12.69 15.80
CA GLY A 344 -14.85 -13.42 15.34
C GLY A 344 -15.82 -12.59 14.50
N LEU A 345 -15.40 -11.44 13.95
CA LEU A 345 -16.27 -10.59 13.14
C LEU A 345 -16.80 -11.31 11.89
N CYS A 346 -16.01 -12.22 11.33
CA CYS A 346 -16.41 -13.10 10.24
C CYS A 346 -17.47 -14.16 10.63
N ASN A 347 -17.97 -14.18 11.87
CA ASN A 347 -19.15 -14.96 12.24
C ASN A 347 -20.47 -14.23 11.96
N GLU A 348 -20.44 -12.90 11.93
CA GLU A 348 -21.64 -12.08 11.85
C GLU A 348 -21.80 -11.42 10.48
N LEU A 349 -20.69 -11.07 9.83
CA LEU A 349 -20.71 -10.27 8.61
C LEU A 349 -19.47 -10.50 7.74
N PRO A 350 -19.58 -10.25 6.42
CA PRO A 350 -18.45 -10.28 5.50
C PRO A 350 -17.52 -9.09 5.68
N VAL A 351 -16.22 -9.36 5.65
CA VAL A 351 -15.21 -8.34 5.94
C VAL A 351 -14.21 -8.23 4.80
N VAL A 352 -13.89 -7.00 4.41
CA VAL A 352 -12.71 -6.67 3.62
C VAL A 352 -11.75 -5.85 4.48
N LEU A 353 -10.59 -6.43 4.79
CA LEU A 353 -9.50 -5.70 5.46
C LEU A 353 -8.71 -4.90 4.44
N VAL A 354 -8.69 -3.58 4.60
CA VAL A 354 -8.02 -2.62 3.72
C VAL A 354 -6.66 -2.27 4.31
N VAL A 355 -5.62 -2.54 3.55
CA VAL A 355 -4.22 -2.29 3.95
C VAL A 355 -3.58 -1.36 2.93
N GLY A 356 -2.86 -0.36 3.42
CA GLY A 356 -2.30 0.71 2.59
C GLY A 356 -0.78 0.65 2.43
N ASN A 357 -0.26 1.70 1.79
CA ASN A 357 1.16 1.90 1.60
C ASN A 357 1.92 1.98 2.93
N GLU A 358 3.17 1.53 2.95
CA GLU A 358 4.02 1.50 4.13
C GLU A 358 4.27 2.89 4.74
N SER A 359 4.34 3.92 3.91
CA SER A 359 4.68 5.29 4.33
C SER A 359 3.45 6.19 4.54
N GLN A 360 2.47 6.12 3.64
CA GLN A 360 1.30 7.01 3.64
C GLN A 360 0.04 6.35 4.21
N GLY A 361 0.05 5.02 4.38
CA GLY A 361 -1.14 4.24 4.70
C GLY A 361 -2.14 4.24 3.55
N VAL A 362 -3.42 4.04 3.88
CA VAL A 362 -4.52 4.04 2.90
C VAL A 362 -4.87 5.47 2.49
N ARG A 363 -5.19 5.67 1.20
CA ARG A 363 -5.59 6.98 0.67
C ARG A 363 -6.82 7.55 1.38
N THR A 364 -6.84 8.87 1.60
CA THR A 364 -7.92 9.57 2.31
C THR A 364 -9.31 9.27 1.72
N ASN A 365 -9.45 9.21 0.40
CA ASN A 365 -10.75 8.94 -0.24
C ASN A 365 -11.28 7.53 0.08
N LEU A 366 -10.39 6.54 0.24
CA LEU A 366 -10.79 5.18 0.64
C LEU A 366 -11.04 5.09 2.14
N LYS A 367 -10.26 5.80 2.96
CA LYS A 367 -10.54 5.97 4.40
C LYS A 367 -11.96 6.52 4.61
N MET A 368 -12.35 7.56 3.87
CA MET A 368 -13.70 8.14 3.94
C MET A 368 -14.84 7.14 3.65
N ARG A 369 -14.59 6.16 2.78
CA ARG A 369 -15.54 5.11 2.40
C ARG A 369 -15.49 3.88 3.31
N SER A 370 -14.48 3.79 4.17
CA SER A 370 -14.35 2.69 5.11
C SER A 370 -15.40 2.79 6.22
N ASP A 371 -15.89 1.64 6.65
CA ASP A 371 -16.88 1.54 7.71
C ASP A 371 -16.22 1.75 9.07
N PHE A 372 -15.09 1.05 9.30
CA PHE A 372 -14.35 1.09 10.54
C PHE A 372 -12.85 1.24 10.31
N PHE A 373 -12.16 1.68 11.36
CA PHE A 373 -10.69 1.77 11.40
C PHE A 373 -10.16 0.91 12.53
N VAL A 374 -9.07 0.20 12.27
CA VAL A 374 -8.36 -0.54 13.32
C VAL A 374 -6.91 -0.11 13.40
N GLU A 375 -6.40 -0.11 14.62
CA GLU A 375 -5.03 0.23 14.95
C GLU A 375 -4.41 -0.93 15.74
N ILE A 376 -3.15 -1.24 15.43
CA ILE A 376 -2.36 -2.16 16.22
C ILE A 376 -1.72 -1.35 17.35
N PRO A 377 -2.06 -1.61 18.62
CA PRO A 377 -1.56 -0.80 19.72
C PRO A 377 -0.04 -0.91 19.83
N PHE A 378 0.62 0.22 20.04
CA PHE A 378 2.06 0.25 20.27
C PHE A 378 2.37 -0.32 21.67
N GLY A 379 3.13 -1.41 21.70
CA GLY A 379 3.49 -2.09 22.96
C GLY A 379 4.66 -1.46 23.73
N GLY A 380 5.28 -0.39 23.20
CA GLY A 380 6.38 0.29 23.86
C GLY A 380 5.90 1.20 25.00
N ILE A 381 6.71 1.29 26.06
CA ILE A 381 6.44 2.15 27.22
C ILE A 381 6.55 3.61 26.76
N GLU A 382 5.43 4.30 26.57
CA GLU A 382 5.40 5.72 26.18
C GLU A 382 6.00 6.68 27.23
N LYS A 383 6.32 6.20 28.45
CA LYS A 383 6.85 7.02 29.54
C LYS A 383 7.90 6.27 30.35
N GLY A 384 9.18 6.49 30.02
CA GLY A 384 10.29 6.10 30.90
C GLY A 384 11.65 5.95 30.20
N ASN A 385 12.46 7.01 30.24
CA ASN A 385 13.93 7.04 30.24
C ASN A 385 14.76 6.25 29.21
N ARG A 386 14.20 5.59 28.18
CA ARG A 386 14.99 4.82 27.20
C ARG A 386 15.15 5.46 25.81
N ALA A 387 14.24 6.35 25.39
CA ALA A 387 14.43 7.16 24.18
C ALA A 387 13.52 8.40 24.21
N PRO A 388 13.99 9.57 23.73
CA PRO A 388 13.20 10.81 23.73
C PRO A 388 12.08 10.84 22.67
N GLU A 389 12.14 10.00 21.63
CA GLU A 389 11.07 9.80 20.64
C GLU A 389 11.10 8.35 20.10
N PRO A 390 9.96 7.73 19.77
CA PRO A 390 9.92 6.42 19.14
C PRO A 390 10.47 6.51 17.71
N ILE A 391 11.72 6.06 17.52
CA ILE A 391 12.36 5.98 16.19
C ILE A 391 11.59 5.05 15.25
N VAL A 392 10.91 4.05 15.81
CA VAL A 392 10.07 3.10 15.09
C VAL A 392 8.62 3.43 15.40
N ASP A 393 7.91 3.92 14.40
CA ASP A 393 6.54 4.42 14.50
C ASP A 393 5.49 3.44 13.92
N SER A 394 5.94 2.40 13.23
CA SER A 394 5.07 1.50 12.46
C SER A 394 5.69 0.10 12.28
N LEU A 395 4.81 -0.89 12.10
CA LEU A 395 5.20 -2.25 11.70
C LEU A 395 5.31 -2.35 10.17
N ASN A 396 6.11 -3.29 9.67
CA ASN A 396 6.07 -3.65 8.25
C ASN A 396 4.64 -4.07 7.87
N VAL A 397 4.17 -3.59 6.71
CA VAL A 397 2.80 -3.82 6.22
C VAL A 397 2.41 -5.29 6.18
N SER A 398 3.33 -6.19 5.80
CA SER A 398 3.05 -7.63 5.74
C SER A 398 2.85 -8.25 7.12
N VAL A 399 3.61 -7.78 8.13
CA VAL A 399 3.50 -8.23 9.51
C VAL A 399 2.22 -7.70 10.15
N ALA A 400 1.94 -6.40 9.97
CA ALA A 400 0.70 -5.78 10.44
C ALA A 400 -0.53 -6.49 9.86
N THR A 401 -0.51 -6.78 8.55
CA THR A 401 -1.59 -7.50 7.87
C THR A 401 -1.81 -8.89 8.48
N ALA A 402 -0.74 -9.66 8.68
CA ALA A 402 -0.85 -11.00 9.27
C ALA A 402 -1.46 -10.97 10.68
N LEU A 403 -1.05 -10.02 11.53
CA LEU A 403 -1.60 -9.86 12.88
C LEU A 403 -3.09 -9.49 12.86
N LEU A 404 -3.51 -8.61 11.95
CA LEU A 404 -4.91 -8.22 11.81
C LEU A 404 -5.77 -9.37 11.30
N ILE A 405 -5.28 -10.13 10.31
CA ILE A 405 -5.98 -11.33 9.81
C ILE A 405 -6.17 -12.35 10.94
N ASP A 406 -5.11 -12.62 11.71
CA ASP A 406 -5.17 -13.56 12.83
C ASP A 406 -6.21 -13.13 13.88
N ASN A 407 -6.28 -11.84 14.21
CA ASN A 407 -7.28 -11.35 15.18
C ASN A 407 -8.70 -11.41 14.62
N ILE A 408 -8.92 -11.11 13.34
CA ILE A 408 -10.26 -11.19 12.72
C ILE A 408 -10.77 -12.64 12.68
N LEU A 409 -9.89 -13.59 12.31
CA LEU A 409 -10.26 -14.99 12.14
C LEU A 409 -10.30 -15.78 13.45
N THR A 410 -9.61 -15.32 14.51
CA THR A 410 -9.60 -16.02 15.79
C THR A 410 -10.79 -15.60 16.65
N CYS A 411 -11.61 -16.57 17.03
CA CYS A 411 -12.57 -16.41 18.12
C CYS A 411 -11.87 -16.75 19.44
N LYS A 412 -11.47 -15.74 20.21
CA LYS A 412 -10.91 -15.93 21.56
C LYS A 412 -11.95 -15.68 22.63
#